data_AF-A0A7C4EU55-F1
#
_entry.id   AF-A0A7C4EU55-F1
#
_cell.length_a   1.000
_cell.length_b   1.000
_cell.length_c   1.000
_cell.angle_alpha   90.00
_cell.angle_beta   90.00
_cell.angle_gamma   90.00
#
_symmetry.space_group_name_H-M   'P 1'
#
loop_
_entity.id
_entity.type
_entity.pdbx_description
1 polymer ?
#
loop_
_entity_poly.entity_id
_entity_poly.type
_entity_poly.pdbx_seq_one_letter_code
_entity_poly.pdbx_strand_id
1 'polypeptide(L)' 'MALMTQAQAKKFIAMDDKMLDVLDYLKEKGVLDARMHRKILLEGYSKLVEYLEQKKYIKANEAKEAIKKGFDYLLPVLAE' A
#
# COMPACT_ATOMS: atom_id res chain seq x y z
N MET A 1 -1.83 -26.80 -3.27
CA MET A 1 -2.15 -26.44 -4.68
C MET A 1 -1.49 -25.08 -4.94
N ALA A 2 -0.82 -24.89 -6.08
CA ALA A 2 -0.14 -23.62 -6.36
C ALA A 2 -1.17 -22.50 -6.61
N LEU A 3 -1.00 -21.35 -5.94
CA LEU A 3 -1.92 -20.20 -5.98
C LEU A 3 -1.91 -19.45 -7.33
N MET A 4 -0.84 -19.58 -8.11
CA MET A 4 -0.72 -19.02 -9.45
C MET A 4 0.26 -19.83 -10.31
N THR A 5 0.11 -19.70 -11.62
CA THR A 5 0.99 -20.35 -12.61
C THR A 5 2.31 -19.60 -12.75
N GLN A 6 3.36 -20.29 -13.23
CA GLN A 6 4.66 -19.65 -13.51
C GLN A 6 4.56 -18.48 -14.50
N ALA A 7 3.64 -18.55 -15.46
CA ALA A 7 3.41 -17.46 -16.42
C ALA A 7 2.84 -16.21 -15.72
N GLN A 8 1.92 -16.39 -14.78
CA GLN A 8 1.37 -15.28 -13.97
C GLN A 8 2.44 -14.69 -13.06
N ALA A 9 3.27 -15.51 -12.43
CA ALA A 9 4.39 -15.04 -11.60
C ALA A 9 5.40 -14.20 -12.42
N LYS A 10 5.75 -14.63 -13.63
CA LYS A 10 6.64 -13.87 -14.53
C LYS A 10 6.04 -12.53 -14.96
N LYS A 11 4.73 -12.47 -15.21
CA LYS A 11 4.02 -11.23 -15.53
C LYS A 11 4.06 -10.24 -14.36
N PHE A 12 3.77 -10.71 -13.14
CA PHE A 12 3.88 -9.87 -11.95
C PHE A 12 5.32 -9.40 -11.74
N ILE A 13 6.34 -10.25 -11.93
CA ILE A 13 7.75 -9.86 -11.75
C ILE A 13 8.18 -8.70 -12.66
N ALA A 14 7.51 -8.46 -13.80
CA ALA A 14 7.87 -7.41 -14.75
C ALA A 14 7.16 -6.05 -14.53
N MET A 15 6.18 -5.95 -13.63
CA MET A 15 5.48 -4.69 -13.32
C MET A 15 6.18 -3.96 -12.17
N ASP A 16 6.40 -2.65 -12.26
CA ASP A 16 7.06 -1.90 -11.17
C ASP A 16 6.15 -1.80 -9.91
N ASP A 17 4.83 -1.80 -10.08
CA ASP A 17 3.82 -1.61 -9.02
C ASP A 17 2.98 -2.89 -8.74
N LYS A 18 3.66 -4.00 -8.41
CA LYS A 18 3.05 -5.36 -8.28
C LYS A 18 2.08 -5.51 -7.12
N MET A 19 2.16 -4.62 -6.14
CA MET A 19 1.52 -4.82 -4.83
C MET A 19 -0.01 -4.77 -4.95
N LEU A 20 -0.55 -3.76 -5.64
CA LEU A 20 -1.99 -3.59 -5.82
C LEU A 20 -2.57 -4.73 -6.66
N ASP A 21 -1.93 -5.05 -7.79
CA ASP A 21 -2.39 -6.13 -8.68
C ASP A 21 -2.41 -7.50 -7.99
N VAL A 22 -1.41 -7.80 -7.15
CA VAL A 22 -1.38 -9.06 -6.40
C VAL A 22 -2.45 -9.08 -5.31
N LEU A 23 -2.64 -7.97 -4.60
CA LEU A 23 -3.67 -7.88 -3.56
C LEU A 23 -5.08 -8.02 -4.14
N ASP A 24 -5.37 -7.35 -5.25
CA ASP A 24 -6.64 -7.47 -5.96
C ASP A 24 -6.84 -8.89 -6.49
N TYR A 25 -5.82 -9.51 -7.10
CA TYR A 25 -5.91 -10.91 -7.55
C TYR A 25 -6.20 -11.88 -6.40
N LEU A 26 -5.53 -11.72 -5.25
CA LEU A 26 -5.76 -12.58 -4.08
C LEU A 26 -7.17 -12.37 -3.48
N LYS A 27 -7.68 -11.14 -3.53
CA LYS A 27 -9.06 -10.82 -3.14
C LYS A 27 -10.07 -11.46 -4.10
N GLU A 28 -9.87 -11.35 -5.41
CA GLU A 28 -10.71 -11.99 -6.43
C GLU A 28 -10.73 -13.52 -6.32
N LYS A 29 -9.61 -14.12 -5.90
CA LYS A 29 -9.52 -15.56 -5.62
C LYS A 29 -10.12 -15.97 -4.27
N GLY A 30 -10.66 -15.04 -3.50
CA GLY A 30 -11.23 -15.28 -2.17
C GLY A 30 -10.19 -15.67 -1.12
N VAL A 31 -8.90 -15.47 -1.40
CA VAL A 31 -7.80 -15.72 -0.45
C VAL A 31 -7.74 -14.59 0.58
N LEU A 32 -8.03 -13.36 0.14
CA LEU A 32 -8.18 -12.19 1.01
C LEU A 32 -9.64 -11.75 1.03
N ASP A 33 -10.16 -11.49 2.22
CA ASP A 33 -11.40 -10.73 2.35
C ASP A 33 -11.13 -9.22 2.19
N ALA A 34 -12.19 -8.43 2.01
CA ALA A 34 -12.09 -6.98 1.83
C ALA A 34 -11.44 -6.27 3.03
N ARG A 35 -11.55 -6.82 4.24
CA ARG A 35 -10.97 -6.26 5.46
C ARG A 35 -9.46 -6.47 5.47
N MET A 36 -8.99 -7.67 5.14
CA MET A 36 -7.58 -8.03 5.08
C MET A 36 -6.87 -7.30 3.94
N HIS A 37 -7.52 -7.21 2.77
CA HIS A 37 -7.05 -6.40 1.65
C HIS A 37 -6.79 -4.95 2.08
N ARG A 38 -7.79 -4.31 2.71
CA ARG A 38 -7.66 -2.94 3.21
C ARG A 38 -6.60 -2.81 4.30
N LYS A 39 -6.47 -3.80 5.19
CA LYS A 39 -5.46 -3.79 6.25
C LYS A 39 -4.04 -3.77 5.69
N ILE A 40 -3.75 -4.61 4.69
CA ILE A 40 -2.42 -4.67 4.08
C ILE A 40 -2.07 -3.34 3.39
N LEU A 41 -3.04 -2.72 2.70
CA LEU A 41 -2.84 -1.37 2.12
C LEU A 41 -2.57 -0.31 3.18
N LEU A 42 -3.30 -0.35 4.30
CA LEU A 42 -3.09 0.59 5.41
C LEU A 42 -1.75 0.38 6.11
N GLU A 43 -1.27 -0.86 6.24
CA GLU A 43 0.07 -1.14 6.77
C GLU A 43 1.16 -0.59 5.85
N GLY A 44 1.05 -0.80 4.54
CA GLY A 44 1.96 -0.20 3.54
C GLY A 44 1.95 1.33 3.59
N TYR A 45 0.75 1.92 3.68
CA TYR A 45 0.59 3.37 3.84
C TYR A 45 1.22 3.89 5.13
N SER A 46 1.05 3.19 6.26
CA SER A 46 1.68 3.56 7.53
C SER A 46 3.21 3.59 7.41
N LYS A 47 3.79 2.60 6.72
CA LYS A 47 5.24 2.54 6.48
C LYS A 47 5.74 3.70 5.62
N LEU A 48 4.96 4.11 4.62
CA LEU A 48 5.27 5.29 3.81
C LEU A 48 5.29 6.55 4.69
N VAL A 49 4.26 6.77 5.51
CA VAL A 49 4.17 7.93 6.40
C VAL A 49 5.32 7.96 7.41
N GLU A 50 5.64 6.83 8.03
CA GLU A 50 6.81 6.69 8.93
C GLU A 50 8.12 7.06 8.22
N TYR A 51 8.31 6.60 6.99
CA TYR A 51 9.52 6.90 6.22
C TYR A 51 9.62 8.40 5.87
N LEU A 52 8.51 9.03 5.48
CA LEU A 52 8.45 10.46 5.17
C LEU A 52 8.78 11.32 6.41
N GLU A 53 8.29 10.92 7.58
CA GLU A 53 8.62 11.56 8.85
C GLU A 53 10.12 11.40 9.19
N GLN A 54 10.66 10.19 9.08
CA GLN A 54 12.08 9.91 9.34
C GLN A 54 13.02 10.72 8.44
N LYS A 55 12.63 10.91 7.18
CA LYS A 55 13.36 11.74 6.22
C LYS A 55 13.09 13.24 6.37
N LYS A 56 12.24 13.63 7.32
CA LYS A 56 11.85 15.02 7.60
C LYS A 56 11.16 15.72 6.42
N TYR A 57 10.52 14.97 5.53
CA TYR A 57 9.64 15.53 4.51
C TYR A 57 8.32 16.02 5.12
N ILE A 58 7.90 15.39 6.22
CA ILE A 58 6.74 15.81 7.02
C ILE A 58 7.11 15.80 8.50
N LYS A 59 6.43 16.58 9.32
CA LYS A 59 6.59 16.66 10.77
C LYS A 59 5.78 15.58 11.48
N ALA A 60 6.11 15.31 12.74
CA ALA A 60 5.43 14.29 13.56
C ALA A 60 3.92 14.54 13.73
N ASN A 61 3.48 15.80 13.78
CA ASN A 61 2.06 16.15 13.82
C ASN A 61 1.36 15.88 12.47
N GLU A 62 2.03 16.19 11.35
CA GLU A 62 1.54 15.92 10.00
C GLU A 62 1.47 14.41 9.73
N ALA A 63 2.46 13.64 10.17
CA ALA A 63 2.45 12.17 10.09
C ALA A 63 1.25 11.56 10.84
N LYS A 64 0.98 12.02 12.07
CA LYS A 64 -0.18 11.57 12.85
C LYS A 64 -1.51 11.88 12.15
N GLU A 65 -1.62 13.04 11.52
CA GLU A 65 -2.82 13.43 10.79
C GLU A 65 -2.95 12.66 9.47
N ALA A 66 -1.84 12.38 8.78
CA ALA A 66 -1.80 11.56 7.57
C ALA A 66 -2.27 10.12 7.83
N ILE A 67 -1.92 9.51 8.97
CA ILE A 67 -2.43 8.17 9.34
C ILE A 67 -3.95 8.17 9.52
N LYS A 68 -4.54 9.25 10.05
CA LYS A 68 -5.99 9.33 10.28
C LYS A 68 -6.78 9.68 9.02
N LYS A 69 -6.28 10.64 8.25
CA LYS A 69 -6.99 11.25 7.11
C LYS A 69 -6.60 10.64 5.76
N GLY A 70 -5.57 9.80 5.72
CA GLY A 70 -5.13 9.13 4.50
C GLY A 70 -4.49 10.09 3.49
N PHE A 71 -4.49 9.66 2.22
CA PHE A 71 -3.85 10.38 1.13
C PHE A 71 -4.41 11.79 0.89
N ASP A 72 -5.70 12.02 1.19
CA ASP A 72 -6.34 13.33 1.03
C ASP A 72 -5.67 14.43 1.87
N TYR A 73 -5.05 14.05 2.99
CA TYR A 73 -4.25 14.95 3.80
C TYR A 73 -2.76 14.92 3.42
N LEU A 74 -2.21 13.74 3.13
CA LEU A 74 -0.77 13.59 2.87
C LEU A 74 -0.34 14.28 1.56
N LEU A 75 -1.14 14.17 0.49
CA LEU A 75 -0.75 14.71 -0.82
C LEU A 75 -0.62 16.23 -0.84
N PRO A 76 -1.55 17.03 -0.26
CA PRO A 76 -1.35 18.47 -0.12
C PRO A 76 -0.12 18.84 0.72
N VAL A 77 0.14 18.14 1.83
CA VAL A 77 1.30 18.40 2.71
C VAL A 77 2.62 18.17 1.97
N LEU A 78 2.69 17.20 1.06
CA LEU A 78 3.89 16.93 0.26
C LEU A 78 4.08 17.87 -0.94
N ALA A 79 3.04 18.63 -1.31
CA ALA A 79 3.07 19.55 -2.45
C ALA A 79 3.49 20.98 -2.06
N GLU A 80 3.60 21.28 -0.76
CA GLU A 80 4.10 22.54 -0.19
C GLU A 80 5.61 22.49 0.09
#